data_AF-A0A529LP86-F1
#
_entry.id   AF-A0A529LP86-F1
#
_cell.length_a   1.000
_cell.length_b   1.000
_cell.length_c   1.000
_cell.angle_alpha   90.00
_cell.angle_beta   90.00
_cell.angle_gamma   90.00
#
_symmetry.space_group_name_H-M   'P 1'
#
loop_
_entity.id
_entity.type
_entity.pdbx_description
1 polymer ?
#
loop_
_entity_poly.entity_id
_entity_poly.type
_entity_poly.pdbx_seq_one_letter_code
_entity_poly.pdbx_strand_id
1 'polypeptide(L)'
;MAADAELPLTGLVVVDMSQFLSGPYCSLRLLDLGARVIKIERPDGGDLSRRLYLSDTEIGGDSTIFHAINRGKESLAIDLKNEADLA
;
A
#
# COMPACT_ATOMS: atom_id res chain seq x y z
N MET A 1 9.74 19.25 -24.47
CA MET A 1 9.52 19.11 -23.02
C MET A 1 8.02 19.26 -22.83
N ALA A 2 7.31 18.15 -22.58
CA ALA A 2 5.88 18.23 -22.31
C ALA A 2 5.71 19.07 -21.04
N ALA A 3 4.72 19.96 -21.03
CA ALA A 3 4.36 20.73 -19.84
C ALA A 3 4.24 19.81 -18.62
N ASP A 4 4.43 20.35 -17.42
CA ASP A 4 4.07 19.75 -16.12
C ASP A 4 2.60 19.28 -16.14
N ALA A 5 2.33 18.19 -16.83
CA ALA A 5 1.02 17.60 -16.95
C ALA A 5 0.82 16.84 -15.65
N GLU A 6 0.10 17.49 -14.76
CA GLU A 6 -0.44 16.91 -13.54
C GLU A 6 -0.96 15.50 -13.84
N LEU A 7 -0.46 14.50 -13.09
CA LEU A 7 -0.84 13.11 -13.30
C LEU A 7 -2.37 12.96 -13.15
N PRO A 8 -3.02 12.06 -13.89
CA PRO A 8 -4.48 12.07 -14.05
C PRO A 8 -5.28 11.83 -12.75
N LEU A 9 -4.66 11.32 -11.69
CA LEU A 9 -5.28 11.11 -10.37
C LEU A 9 -4.68 12.02 -9.28
N THR A 10 -3.95 13.06 -9.66
CA THR A 10 -3.42 14.04 -8.70
C THR A 10 -4.56 14.67 -7.91
N GLY A 11 -4.33 14.89 -6.61
CA GLY A 11 -5.34 15.41 -5.68
C GLY A 11 -6.30 14.36 -5.12
N LEU A 12 -6.31 13.13 -5.64
CA LEU A 12 -7.09 12.05 -5.07
C LEU A 12 -6.33 11.35 -3.93
N VAL A 13 -7.09 10.99 -2.89
CA VAL A 13 -6.63 10.16 -1.77
C VAL A 13 -7.33 8.80 -1.86
N VAL A 14 -6.54 7.72 -1.84
CA VAL A 14 -7.02 6.35 -1.87
C VAL A 14 -6.66 5.66 -0.56
N VAL A 15 -7.67 5.12 0.11
CA VAL A 15 -7.49 4.25 1.28
C VAL A 15 -7.46 2.79 0.81
N ASP A 16 -6.30 2.16 0.88
CA ASP A 16 -6.08 0.78 0.45
C ASP A 16 -6.14 -0.19 1.65
N MET A 17 -7.29 -0.84 1.82
CA MET A 17 -7.51 -1.88 2.84
C MET A 17 -7.34 -3.30 2.29
N SER A 18 -6.79 -3.44 1.08
CA SER A 18 -6.66 -4.72 0.41
C SER A 18 -5.41 -5.47 0.88
N GLN A 19 -5.43 -6.79 0.67
CA GLN A 19 -4.35 -7.70 1.04
C GLN A 19 -3.94 -8.57 -0.13
N PHE A 20 -2.80 -9.26 0.00
CA PHE A 20 -2.23 -10.10 -1.04
C PHE A 20 -1.87 -9.32 -2.30
N LEU A 21 -2.36 -9.73 -3.48
CA LEU A 21 -1.80 -9.30 -4.76
C LEU A 21 -2.72 -8.36 -5.54
N SER A 22 -3.95 -8.77 -5.84
CA SER A 22 -4.80 -8.09 -6.81
C SER A 22 -5.17 -6.66 -6.38
N GLY A 23 -5.61 -6.50 -5.13
CA GLY A 23 -5.95 -5.21 -4.56
C GLY A 23 -4.73 -4.29 -4.43
N PRO A 24 -3.63 -4.73 -3.78
CA PRO A 24 -2.45 -3.88 -3.64
C PRO A 24 -1.84 -3.48 -4.99
N TYR A 25 -1.88 -4.38 -5.99
CA TYR A 25 -1.45 -4.05 -7.33
C TYR A 25 -2.36 -3.01 -8.00
N CYS A 26 -3.68 -3.10 -7.82
CA CYS A 26 -4.62 -2.11 -8.33
C CYS A 26 -4.33 -0.71 -7.75
N SER A 27 -4.24 -0.59 -6.43
CA SER A 27 -3.97 0.69 -5.78
C SER A 27 -2.56 1.22 -6.08
N LEU A 28 -1.58 0.35 -6.34
CA LEU A 28 -0.27 0.77 -6.86
C LEU A 28 -0.39 1.44 -8.23
N ARG A 29 -1.29 0.98 -9.11
CA ARG A 29 -1.54 1.66 -10.39
C ARG A 29 -2.21 3.02 -10.21
N LEU A 30 -3.07 3.17 -9.20
CA LEU A 30 -3.64 4.48 -8.85
C LEU A 30 -2.54 5.43 -8.37
N LEU A 31 -1.60 4.94 -7.56
CA LEU A 31 -0.42 5.71 -7.13
C LEU A 31 0.46 6.13 -8.31
N ASP A 32 0.78 5.19 -9.21
CA ASP A 32 1.58 5.46 -10.42
C ASP A 32 0.92 6.54 -11.31
N LEU A 33 -0.41 6.70 -11.22
CA LEU A 33 -1.20 7.71 -11.92
C LEU A 33 -1.44 8.99 -11.10
N GLY A 34 -0.76 9.17 -9.97
CA GLY A 34 -0.72 10.42 -9.21
C GLY A 34 -1.55 10.47 -7.93
N ALA A 35 -2.29 9.41 -7.58
CA ALA A 35 -3.04 9.39 -6.35
C ALA A 35 -2.12 9.27 -5.13
N ARG A 36 -2.48 9.91 -4.01
CA ARG A 36 -1.90 9.60 -2.70
C ARG A 36 -2.57 8.34 -2.17
N VAL A 37 -1.79 7.28 -1.95
CA VAL A 37 -2.32 5.99 -1.49
C VAL A 37 -1.85 5.69 -0.07
N ILE A 38 -2.79 5.48 0.82
CA ILE A 38 -2.57 5.13 2.23
C ILE A 38 -3.03 3.70 2.42
N LYS A 39 -2.09 2.79 2.66
CA LYS A 39 -2.37 1.40 2.97
C LYS A 39 -2.72 1.27 4.44
N ILE A 40 -3.91 0.73 4.71
CA ILE A 40 -4.34 0.39 6.06
C ILE A 40 -4.06 -1.08 6.30
N GLU A 41 -3.28 -1.36 7.33
CA GLU A 41 -2.83 -2.70 7.66
C GLU A 41 -3.24 -3.09 9.07
N ARG A 42 -3.25 -4.40 9.32
CA ARG A 42 -3.53 -4.92 10.66
C ARG A 42 -2.37 -4.59 11.61
N PRO A 43 -2.63 -4.17 12.86
CA PRO A 43 -1.55 -3.98 13.84
C PRO A 43 -0.80 -5.26 14.17
N ASP A 44 -1.46 -6.41 14.09
CA ASP A 44 -0.89 -7.73 14.33
C ASP A 44 -0.23 -8.33 13.08
N GLY A 45 0.79 -7.63 12.59
CA GLY A 45 1.71 -8.15 11.56
C GLY A 45 1.33 -7.83 10.11
N GLY A 46 0.52 -6.80 9.91
CA GLY A 46 0.32 -6.11 8.64
C GLY A 46 -0.47 -6.89 7.58
N ASP A 47 -0.26 -6.53 6.32
CA ASP A 47 -0.68 -7.32 5.16
C ASP A 47 0.04 -8.67 5.15
N LEU A 48 -0.69 -9.76 4.88
CA LEU A 48 -0.13 -11.10 4.80
C LEU A 48 0.95 -11.24 3.71
N SER A 49 0.93 -10.40 2.67
CA SER A 49 1.98 -10.38 1.65
C SER A 49 3.36 -10.00 2.20
N ARG A 50 3.46 -9.36 3.38
CA ARG A 50 4.74 -9.13 4.09
C ARG A 50 5.51 -10.43 4.36
N ARG A 51 4.79 -11.56 4.47
CA ARG A 51 5.35 -12.90 4.72
C ARG A 51 5.13 -13.87 3.57
N LEU A 52 4.65 -13.38 2.42
CA LEU A 52 4.47 -14.20 1.23
C LEU A 52 5.79 -14.24 0.45
N TYR A 53 6.56 -15.31 0.57
CA TYR A 53 7.86 -15.42 -0.09
C TYR A 53 7.73 -16.18 -1.43
N LEU A 54 8.22 -15.55 -2.50
CA LEU A 54 8.54 -16.22 -3.77
C LEU A 54 10.07 -16.30 -4.00
N SER A 55 10.86 -15.88 -3.01
CA SER A 55 12.32 -15.87 -2.99
C SER A 55 12.84 -15.97 -1.56
N ASP A 56 14.06 -16.50 -1.36
CA ASP A 56 14.74 -16.53 -0.05
C ASP A 56 15.35 -15.17 0.35
N THR A 57 14.94 -14.09 -0.30
CA THR A 57 15.39 -12.71 -0.04
C THR A 57 14.30 -11.91 0.65
N GLU A 58 14.68 -11.16 1.68
CA GLU A 58 13.83 -10.21 2.39
C GLU A 58 14.51 -8.84 2.47
N ILE A 59 13.70 -7.79 2.63
CA ILE A 59 14.17 -6.42 2.82
C ILE A 59 13.57 -5.91 4.12
N GLY A 60 14.41 -5.72 5.13
CA GLY A 60 13.97 -5.25 6.45
C GLY A 60 13.01 -6.20 7.17
N GLY A 61 13.10 -7.50 6.90
CA GLY A 61 12.20 -8.52 7.47
C GLY A 61 10.89 -8.72 6.71
N ASP A 62 10.67 -7.99 5.61
CA ASP A 62 9.50 -8.14 4.75
C ASP A 62 9.87 -8.82 3.42
N SER A 63 8.92 -9.56 2.86
CA SER A 63 8.99 -10.13 1.52
C SER A 63 9.23 -9.08 0.44
N THR A 64 10.07 -9.42 -0.54
CA THR A 64 10.29 -8.61 -1.75
C THR A 64 9.01 -8.36 -2.55
N ILE A 65 8.04 -9.27 -2.49
CA ILE A 65 6.73 -9.10 -3.15
C ILE A 65 5.96 -7.95 -2.51
N PHE A 66 5.93 -7.90 -1.18
CA PHE A 66 5.24 -6.84 -0.46
C PHE A 66 5.76 -5.48 -0.89
N HIS A 67 7.09 -5.32 -0.93
CA HIS A 67 7.73 -4.11 -1.41
C HIS A 67 7.39 -3.80 -2.87
N ALA A 68 7.39 -4.81 -3.75
CA ALA A 68 7.10 -4.62 -5.17
C ALA A 68 5.68 -4.07 -5.43
N ILE A 69 4.68 -4.56 -4.69
CA ILE A 69 3.27 -4.22 -4.93
C ILE A 69 2.75 -3.10 -4.01
N ASN A 70 3.55 -2.63 -3.05
CA ASN A 70 3.20 -1.52 -2.17
C ASN A 70 4.19 -0.36 -2.20
N ARG A 71 5.19 -0.37 -3.11
CA ARG A 71 6.16 0.73 -3.25
C ARG A 71 5.46 2.09 -3.36
N GLY A 72 6.02 3.08 -2.67
CA GLY A 72 5.54 4.47 -2.69
C GLY A 72 4.29 4.74 -1.87
N LYS A 73 3.53 3.72 -1.44
CA LYS A 73 2.37 3.91 -0.58
C LYS A 73 2.81 4.32 0.83
N GLU A 74 2.02 5.15 1.48
CA GLU A 74 2.07 5.32 2.93
C GLU A 74 1.45 4.08 3.59
N SER A 75 1.86 3.75 4.81
CA SER A 75 1.34 2.60 5.56
C SER A 75 1.00 2.99 6.99
N LEU A 76 -0.19 2.61 7.44
CA LEU A 76 -0.69 2.80 8.80
C LEU A 76 -1.26 1.48 9.33
N ALA A 77 -0.87 1.12 10.55
CA ALA A 77 -1.48 0.02 11.28
C ALA A 77 -2.68 0.55 12.08
N ILE A 78 -3.88 0.05 11.78
CA ILE A 78 -5.14 0.49 12.42
C ILE A 78 -5.99 -0.73 12.78
N ASP A 79 -6.43 -0.82 14.03
CA ASP A 79 -7.47 -1.78 14.43
C ASP A 79 -8.84 -1.11 14.41
N LEU A 80 -9.61 -1.37 13.35
CA LEU A 80 -10.97 -0.83 13.20
C LEU A 80 -11.98 -1.37 14.22
N LYS A 81 -11.58 -2.31 15.09
CA LYS A 81 -12.38 -2.78 16.21
C LYS A 81 -12.04 -2.07 17.52
N ASN A 82 -10.95 -1.31 17.54
CA ASN A 82 -10.58 -0.47 18.68
C ASN A 82 -11.27 0.89 18.54
N GLU A 83 -12.12 1.24 19.51
CA GLU A 83 -12.82 2.54 19.52
C GLU A 83 -11.86 3.74 19.49
N ALA A 84 -10.66 3.60 20.08
CA ALA A 84 -9.66 4.66 20.08
C ALA A 84 -9.09 4.96 18.68
N ASP A 85 -9.08 3.95 17.79
CA ASP A 85 -8.59 4.09 16.42
C ASP A 85 -9.67 4.65 15.46
N LEU A 86 -10.94 4.70 15.91
CA LEU A 86 -12.07 5.24 15.15
C LEU A 86 -12.29 6.76 15.39
N ALA A 87 -11.67 7.31 16.44
CA ALA A 87 -11.93 8.66 16.97
C ALA A 87 -11.09 9.77 16.33
#